data_AF-A0A1I8GGH3-F1
#
_entry.id   AF-A0A1I8GGH3-F1
#
_cell.length_a   1.000
_cell.length_b   1.000
_cell.length_c   1.000
_cell.angle_alpha   90.00
_cell.angle_beta   90.00
_cell.angle_gamma   90.00
#
_symmetry.space_group_name_H-M   'P 1'
#
loop_
_entity.id
_entity.type
_entity.pdbx_description
1 polymer ?
#
loop_
_entity_poly.entity_id
_entity_poly.type
_entity_poly.pdbx_seq_one_letter_code
_entity_poly.pdbx_strand_id
1 'polypeptide(L)'
;LRLPTEQTLPLTERRDAGLKLQQLLESEQCSLADAKVAFEKLRSAKNCPGKVHRQFKKLQQASDEYVEQLQQALNRREISEAMDKWAHCHREFSRMQSWVSGKENSLRTLQSSQKTSLNERKDQLTELEKLLDSINALESKFNGWQKLKEEFSDFLYDDNLTSRYKSLQDTAQVVGDMRRSVSLQNVFDSHVAEFQSWLDQQELRIGAVLNKPDNEICLRPFADDPDIEEAEEKLKELKHIEKFFNQTETYWLMNTHSNGRALIDSCRQNANLQRETESRISAMDSLCKQVKSLTEETDARKGDFELLLQLEIGKRLAQSDELNAVLRERILQQKKGIEKLYGKLKVQLESKK
;
A
#
# COMPACT_ATOMS: atom_id res chain seq x y z
N LEU A 1 48.38 45.29 -34.40
CA LEU A 1 47.29 45.65 -33.46
C LEU A 1 47.16 44.52 -32.44
N ARG A 2 47.24 44.80 -31.13
CA ARG A 2 46.96 43.77 -30.12
C ARG A 2 45.46 43.46 -30.16
N LEU A 3 45.11 42.23 -30.55
CA LEU A 3 43.72 41.76 -30.50
C LEU A 3 43.30 41.59 -29.02
N PRO A 4 42.12 42.09 -28.61
CA PRO A 4 41.65 41.97 -27.23
C PRO A 4 41.35 40.50 -26.89
N THR A 5 41.65 40.08 -25.66
CA THR A 5 41.22 38.79 -25.12
C THR A 5 39.70 38.82 -24.87
N GLU A 6 38.93 38.21 -25.77
CA GLU A 6 37.45 38.18 -25.83
C GLU A 6 36.74 37.44 -24.67
N GLN A 7 37.47 36.87 -23.72
CA GLN A 7 36.90 35.99 -22.68
C GLN A 7 35.89 36.68 -21.73
N THR A 8 35.82 38.01 -21.69
CA THR A 8 34.93 38.76 -20.77
C THR A 8 33.72 39.44 -21.42
N LEU A 9 33.53 39.33 -22.75
CA LEU A 9 32.44 40.04 -23.44
C LEU A 9 31.09 39.28 -23.42
N PRO A 10 29.94 39.97 -23.32
CA PRO A 10 28.61 39.42 -23.54
C PRO A 10 28.45 38.71 -24.89
N LEU A 11 27.59 37.69 -24.97
CA LEU A 11 27.38 36.86 -26.17
C LEU A 11 27.03 37.67 -27.44
N THR A 12 26.28 38.76 -27.30
CA THR A 12 25.92 39.68 -28.39
C THR A 12 27.13 40.44 -28.93
N GLU A 13 27.97 40.97 -28.04
CA GLU A 13 29.19 41.70 -28.41
C GLU A 13 30.24 40.76 -29.03
N ARG A 14 30.29 39.50 -28.56
CA ARG A 14 31.06 38.45 -29.24
C ARG A 14 30.52 38.25 -30.65
N ARG A 15 29.23 38.02 -30.87
CA ARG A 15 28.65 37.82 -32.21
C ARG A 15 29.06 38.91 -33.21
N ASP A 16 28.96 40.17 -32.80
CA ASP A 16 29.30 41.34 -33.62
C ASP A 16 30.79 41.43 -33.94
N ALA A 17 31.67 41.04 -33.02
CA ALA A 17 33.11 40.98 -33.29
C ALA A 17 33.48 39.96 -34.39
N GLY A 18 32.67 38.92 -34.57
CA GLY A 18 32.97 37.80 -35.49
C GLY A 18 32.56 38.13 -36.89
N LEU A 19 31.37 38.72 -37.02
CA LEU A 19 30.92 39.37 -38.24
C LEU A 19 31.95 40.42 -38.71
N LYS A 20 32.50 41.23 -37.79
CA LYS A 20 33.56 42.19 -38.12
C LYS A 20 34.85 41.52 -38.58
N LEU A 21 35.32 40.46 -37.91
CA LEU A 21 36.52 39.72 -38.32
C LEU A 21 36.34 39.04 -39.68
N GLN A 22 35.17 38.49 -39.95
CA GLN A 22 34.83 37.86 -41.22
C GLN A 22 34.74 38.91 -42.36
N GLN A 23 34.11 40.05 -42.10
CA GLN A 23 34.08 41.18 -43.04
C GLN A 23 35.50 41.73 -43.33
N LEU A 24 36.36 41.80 -42.32
CA LEU A 24 37.77 42.21 -42.50
C LEU A 24 38.56 41.21 -43.33
N LEU A 25 38.35 39.91 -43.10
CA LEU A 25 38.97 38.83 -43.89
C LEU A 25 38.55 38.92 -45.36
N GLU A 26 37.24 39.04 -45.62
CA GLU A 26 36.69 39.18 -46.97
C GLU A 26 37.20 40.47 -47.66
N SER A 27 37.21 41.60 -46.93
CA SER A 27 37.71 42.88 -47.43
C SER A 27 39.20 42.84 -47.80
N GLU A 28 40.03 42.20 -46.98
CA GLU A 28 41.47 42.07 -47.24
C GLU A 28 41.74 41.17 -48.46
N GLN A 29 41.03 40.04 -48.56
CA GLN A 29 41.13 39.13 -49.72
C GLN A 29 40.71 39.83 -51.02
N CYS A 30 39.64 40.62 -51.00
CA CYS A 30 39.22 41.44 -52.15
C CYS A 30 40.26 42.51 -52.50
N SER A 31 40.78 43.23 -51.49
CA SER A 31 41.78 44.29 -51.70
C SER A 31 43.08 43.75 -52.31
N LEU A 32 43.52 42.56 -51.88
CA LEU A 32 44.69 41.90 -52.44
C LEU A 32 44.45 41.40 -53.86
N ALA A 33 43.26 40.87 -54.15
CA ALA A 33 42.86 40.47 -55.50
C ALA A 33 42.88 41.66 -56.48
N ASP A 34 42.33 42.81 -56.06
CA ASP A 34 42.35 44.05 -56.84
C ASP A 34 43.79 44.56 -57.06
N ALA A 35 44.61 44.55 -56.00
CA ALA A 35 46.02 44.91 -56.08
C ALA A 35 46.80 43.99 -57.04
N LYS A 36 46.47 42.69 -57.07
CA LYS A 36 47.06 41.71 -58.00
C LYS A 36 46.67 41.99 -59.44
N VAL A 37 45.39 42.29 -59.71
CA VAL A 37 44.92 42.69 -61.05
C VAL A 37 45.62 43.97 -61.52
N ALA A 38 45.76 44.96 -60.64
CA ALA A 38 46.48 46.21 -60.94
C ALA A 38 47.97 45.95 -61.22
N PHE A 39 48.61 45.10 -60.42
CA PHE A 39 50.00 44.69 -60.62
C PHE A 39 50.20 43.94 -61.95
N GLU A 40 49.31 43.03 -62.33
CA GLU A 40 49.41 42.30 -63.60
C GLU A 40 49.30 43.23 -64.82
N LYS A 41 48.43 44.24 -64.75
CA LYS A 41 48.33 45.31 -65.77
C LYS A 41 49.61 46.14 -65.87
N LEU A 42 50.25 46.46 -64.74
CA LEU A 42 51.52 47.20 -64.73
C LEU A 42 52.68 46.34 -65.22
N ARG A 43 52.67 45.04 -64.92
CA ARG A 43 53.69 44.08 -65.37
C ARG A 43 53.68 43.88 -66.88
N SER A 44 52.52 43.91 -67.53
CA SER A 44 52.39 43.77 -68.99
C SER A 44 52.76 45.03 -69.78
N ALA A 45 52.96 46.17 -69.12
CA ALA A 45 53.45 47.40 -69.76
C ALA A 45 54.97 47.35 -70.02
N LYS A 46 55.42 47.89 -71.18
CA LYS A 46 56.79 47.77 -71.72
C LYS A 46 57.95 48.17 -70.79
N ASN A 47 57.72 48.89 -69.69
CA ASN A 47 58.75 49.46 -68.79
C ASN A 47 58.47 49.26 -67.29
N CYS A 48 57.96 48.11 -66.84
CA CYS A 48 57.66 47.90 -65.41
C CYS A 48 58.95 47.89 -64.55
N PRO A 49 59.12 48.81 -63.58
CA PRO A 49 60.31 48.84 -62.74
C PRO A 49 60.40 47.63 -61.82
N GLY A 50 61.60 47.06 -61.63
CA GLY A 50 61.83 45.98 -60.67
C GLY A 50 61.47 46.34 -59.21
N LYS A 51 61.42 47.64 -58.88
CA LYS A 51 60.94 48.15 -57.59
C LYS A 51 59.46 47.83 -57.36
N VAL A 52 58.61 47.90 -58.40
CA VAL A 52 57.16 47.60 -58.31
C VAL A 52 56.95 46.11 -58.01
N HIS A 53 57.74 45.23 -58.62
CA HIS A 53 57.73 43.80 -58.31
C HIS A 53 58.08 43.51 -56.84
N ARG A 54 59.13 44.17 -56.32
CA ARG A 54 59.52 44.02 -54.90
C ARG A 54 58.47 44.58 -53.95
N GLN A 55 57.81 45.69 -54.30
CA GLN A 55 56.74 46.30 -53.51
C GLN A 55 55.50 45.42 -53.47
N PHE A 56 55.06 44.90 -54.62
CA PHE A 56 53.93 43.97 -54.67
C PHE A 56 54.22 42.68 -53.90
N LYS A 57 55.42 42.11 -54.04
CA LYS A 57 55.82 40.91 -53.27
C LYS A 57 55.77 41.15 -51.75
N LYS A 58 56.20 42.33 -51.28
CA LYS A 58 56.10 42.71 -49.87
C LYS A 58 54.65 42.90 -49.41
N LEU A 59 53.82 43.51 -50.26
CA LEU A 59 52.39 43.68 -49.98
C LEU A 59 51.68 42.32 -49.90
N GLN A 60 51.94 41.42 -50.86
CA GLN A 60 51.43 40.06 -50.86
C GLN A 60 51.81 39.33 -49.57
N GLN A 61 53.10 39.35 -49.19
CA GLN A 61 53.56 38.69 -47.97
C GLN A 61 52.89 39.27 -46.71
N ALA A 62 52.78 40.60 -46.61
CA ALA A 62 52.14 41.24 -45.46
C ALA A 62 50.63 40.93 -45.40
N SER A 63 49.98 40.85 -46.56
CA SER A 63 48.56 40.49 -46.66
C SER A 63 48.33 39.01 -46.33
N ASP A 64 49.18 38.10 -46.83
CA ASP A 64 49.15 36.67 -46.49
C ASP A 64 49.32 36.46 -44.96
N GLU A 65 50.28 37.16 -44.33
CA GLU A 65 50.49 37.14 -42.88
C GLU A 65 49.26 37.68 -42.10
N TYR A 66 48.60 38.72 -42.62
CA TYR A 66 47.42 39.32 -41.98
C TYR A 66 46.16 38.44 -42.14
N VAL A 67 45.96 37.84 -43.33
CA VAL A 67 44.90 36.85 -43.59
C VAL A 67 45.06 35.65 -42.67
N GLU A 68 46.29 35.15 -42.50
CA GLU A 68 46.56 34.04 -41.58
C GLU A 68 46.20 34.42 -40.13
N GLN A 69 46.54 35.64 -39.68
CA GLN A 69 46.16 36.13 -38.35
C GLN A 69 44.65 36.24 -38.16
N LEU A 70 43.92 36.74 -39.16
CA LEU A 70 42.46 36.84 -39.13
C LEU A 70 41.81 35.45 -39.10
N GLN A 71 42.30 34.51 -39.90
CA GLN A 71 41.80 33.14 -39.91
C GLN A 71 42.07 32.43 -38.58
N GLN A 72 43.27 32.60 -38.01
CA GLN A 72 43.60 32.05 -36.69
C GLN A 72 42.70 32.65 -35.59
N ALA A 73 42.37 33.94 -35.67
CA ALA A 73 41.47 34.59 -34.72
C ALA A 73 40.03 34.02 -34.82
N LEU A 74 39.51 33.83 -36.03
CA LEU A 74 38.21 33.19 -36.27
C LEU A 74 38.18 31.76 -35.73
N ASN A 75 39.17 30.94 -36.07
CA ASN A 75 39.25 29.54 -35.61
C ASN A 75 39.32 29.44 -34.08
N ARG A 76 40.12 30.29 -33.42
CA ARG A 76 40.23 30.31 -31.94
C ARG A 76 38.89 30.60 -31.29
N ARG A 77 38.11 31.48 -31.90
CA ARG A 77 36.79 31.83 -31.39
C ARG A 77 35.77 30.72 -31.61
N GLU A 78 35.71 30.12 -32.79
CA GLU A 78 34.82 28.98 -33.05
C GLU A 78 35.06 27.86 -32.03
N ILE A 79 36.33 27.57 -31.73
CA ILE A 79 36.72 26.63 -30.68
C ILE A 79 36.23 27.10 -29.30
N SER A 80 36.38 28.39 -28.96
CA SER A 80 35.90 28.92 -27.69
C SER A 80 34.38 28.83 -27.53
N GLU A 81 33.62 29.15 -28.58
CA GLU A 81 32.16 29.04 -28.57
C GLU A 81 31.71 27.58 -28.44
N ALA A 82 32.40 26.65 -29.12
CA ALA A 82 32.14 25.22 -28.99
C ALA A 82 32.45 24.72 -27.56
N MET A 83 33.56 25.16 -26.95
CA MET A 83 33.91 24.83 -25.57
C MET A 83 32.89 25.38 -24.56
N ASP A 84 32.44 26.63 -24.72
CA ASP A 84 31.44 27.25 -23.84
C ASP A 84 30.10 26.48 -23.89
N LYS A 85 29.67 26.09 -25.10
CA LYS A 85 28.48 25.26 -25.31
C LYS A 85 28.62 23.86 -24.71
N TRP A 86 29.76 23.20 -24.93
CA TRP A 86 30.04 21.90 -24.33
C TRP A 86 30.04 21.97 -22.79
N ALA A 87 30.69 22.98 -22.21
CA ALA A 87 30.72 23.19 -20.77
C ALA A 87 29.34 23.50 -20.18
N HIS A 88 28.46 24.17 -20.93
CA HIS A 88 27.06 24.33 -20.54
C HIS A 88 26.32 22.98 -20.54
N CYS A 89 26.41 22.22 -21.63
CA CYS A 89 25.76 20.91 -21.74
C CYS A 89 26.23 19.92 -20.66
N HIS A 90 27.54 19.87 -20.42
CA HIS A 90 28.11 19.02 -19.38
C HIS A 90 27.59 19.40 -17.97
N ARG A 91 27.46 20.69 -17.67
CA ARG A 91 26.90 21.16 -16.38
C ARG A 91 25.44 20.74 -16.21
N GLU A 92 24.62 20.87 -17.24
CA GLU A 92 23.21 20.44 -17.18
C GLU A 92 23.09 18.92 -17.06
N PHE A 93 23.95 18.16 -17.74
CA PHE A 93 24.05 16.72 -17.57
C PHE A 93 24.39 16.33 -16.12
N SER A 94 25.45 16.89 -15.54
CA SER A 94 25.84 16.59 -14.16
C SER A 94 24.73 16.96 -13.16
N ARG A 95 24.01 18.06 -13.39
CA ARG A 95 22.84 18.45 -12.57
C ARG A 95 21.73 17.41 -12.67
N MET A 96 21.37 17.00 -13.87
CA MET A 96 20.32 16.00 -14.10
C MET A 96 20.70 14.65 -13.48
N GLN A 97 21.93 14.21 -13.69
CA GLN A 97 22.46 12.98 -13.10
C GLN A 97 22.40 13.02 -11.57
N SER A 98 22.74 14.15 -10.96
CA SER A 98 22.66 14.33 -9.50
C SER A 98 21.21 14.27 -9.01
N TRP A 99 20.26 14.90 -9.70
CA TRP A 99 18.85 14.84 -9.33
C TRP A 99 18.28 13.43 -9.44
N VAL A 100 18.50 12.75 -10.57
CA VAL A 100 18.06 11.36 -10.78
C VAL A 100 18.63 10.43 -9.71
N SER A 101 19.94 10.50 -9.46
CA SER A 101 20.59 9.68 -8.43
C SER A 101 20.04 9.96 -7.02
N GLY A 102 19.74 11.23 -6.72
CA GLY A 102 19.11 11.60 -5.45
C GLY A 102 17.73 10.96 -5.29
N LYS A 103 16.90 10.97 -6.34
CA LYS A 103 15.57 10.35 -6.31
C LYS A 103 15.60 8.84 -6.23
N GLU A 104 16.52 8.20 -6.96
CA GLU A 104 16.74 6.75 -6.88
C GLU A 104 17.14 6.30 -5.47
N ASN A 105 18.04 7.06 -4.82
CA ASN A 105 18.45 6.78 -3.45
C ASN A 105 17.28 6.93 -2.48
N SER A 106 16.48 8.00 -2.59
CA SER A 106 15.28 8.17 -1.78
C SER A 106 14.28 7.03 -1.96
N LEU A 107 14.01 6.63 -3.22
CA LEU A 107 13.11 5.51 -3.53
C LEU A 107 13.60 4.21 -2.89
N ARG A 108 14.89 3.90 -3.06
CA ARG A 108 15.52 2.71 -2.51
C ARG A 108 15.43 2.67 -0.99
N THR A 109 15.74 3.79 -0.32
CA THR A 109 15.62 3.89 1.14
C THR A 109 14.18 3.63 1.60
N LEU A 110 13.20 4.28 0.97
CA LEU A 110 11.79 4.09 1.32
C LEU A 110 11.37 2.63 1.13
N GLN A 111 11.68 2.00 -0.01
CA GLN A 111 11.33 0.61 -0.28
C GLN A 111 12.00 -0.39 0.67
N SER A 112 13.25 -0.12 1.08
CA SER A 112 14.00 -1.00 1.97
C SER A 112 13.51 -1.04 3.42
N SER A 113 12.72 -0.04 3.85
CA SER A 113 12.31 0.11 5.26
C SER A 113 11.34 -0.96 5.78
N GLN A 114 10.71 -1.76 4.89
CA GLN A 114 9.81 -2.90 5.19
C GLN A 114 8.90 -2.71 6.42
N LYS A 115 8.19 -1.57 6.48
CA LYS A 115 7.25 -1.25 7.56
C LYS A 115 6.09 -2.23 7.58
N THR A 116 5.64 -2.61 8.78
CA THR A 116 4.51 -3.54 8.95
C THR A 116 3.32 -2.90 9.65
N SER A 117 3.53 -1.99 10.61
CA SER A 117 2.43 -1.30 11.27
C SER A 117 1.68 -0.37 10.30
N LEU A 118 0.35 -0.31 10.43
CA LEU A 118 -0.49 0.48 9.53
C LEU A 118 -0.10 1.96 9.52
N ASN A 119 0.22 2.53 10.68
CA ASN A 119 0.58 3.95 10.81
C ASN A 119 1.91 4.24 10.10
N GLU A 120 2.96 3.46 10.36
CA GLU A 120 4.25 3.67 9.69
C GLU A 120 4.15 3.47 8.17
N ARG A 121 3.27 2.57 7.71
CA ARG A 121 3.03 2.35 6.29
C ARG A 121 2.25 3.50 5.65
N LYS A 122 1.32 4.14 6.37
CA LYS A 122 0.66 5.38 5.93
C LYS A 122 1.68 6.51 5.79
N ASP A 123 2.58 6.67 6.77
CA ASP A 123 3.66 7.67 6.71
C ASP A 123 4.59 7.40 5.51
N GLN A 124 4.98 6.14 5.30
CA GLN A 124 5.79 5.72 4.16
C GLN A 124 5.09 5.99 2.81
N LEU A 125 3.78 5.77 2.72
CA LEU A 125 2.98 6.10 1.53
C LEU A 125 3.01 7.61 1.26
N THR A 126 2.82 8.44 2.28
CA THR A 126 2.89 9.90 2.14
C THR A 126 4.27 10.36 1.64
N GLU A 127 5.36 9.76 2.13
CA GLU A 127 6.70 10.09 1.64
C GLU A 127 6.94 9.62 0.19
N LEU A 128 6.39 8.46 -0.21
CA LEU A 128 6.44 8.00 -1.60
C LEU A 128 5.62 8.90 -2.54
N GLU A 129 4.47 9.41 -2.09
CA GLU A 129 3.65 10.35 -2.86
C GLU A 129 4.40 11.68 -3.07
N LYS A 130 5.03 12.23 -2.02
CA LYS A 130 5.91 13.41 -2.15
C LYS A 130 7.08 13.17 -3.11
N LEU A 131 7.67 11.97 -3.07
CA LEU A 131 8.75 11.59 -3.97
C LEU A 131 8.26 11.55 -5.43
N LEU A 132 7.09 10.95 -5.68
CA LEU A 132 6.47 10.88 -6.99
C LEU A 132 6.20 12.29 -7.55
N ASP A 133 5.62 13.18 -6.76
CA ASP A 133 5.41 14.58 -7.15
C ASP A 133 6.73 15.27 -7.52
N SER A 134 7.78 15.01 -6.72
CA SER A 134 9.10 15.55 -7.01
C SER A 134 9.76 14.94 -8.25
N ILE A 135 9.46 13.69 -8.61
CA ILE A 135 9.91 13.06 -9.87
C ILE A 135 9.16 13.69 -11.05
N ASN A 136 7.84 13.86 -10.94
CA ASN A 136 7.03 14.52 -11.97
C ASN A 136 7.49 15.97 -12.22
N ALA A 137 7.90 16.69 -11.16
CA ALA A 137 8.47 18.03 -11.29
C ALA A 137 9.82 18.07 -12.05
N LEU A 138 10.50 16.94 -12.23
CA LEU A 138 11.73 16.86 -13.05
C LEU A 138 11.44 16.76 -14.54
N GLU A 139 10.22 16.44 -14.96
CA GLU A 139 9.87 16.16 -16.36
C GLU A 139 10.24 17.32 -17.29
N SER A 140 9.86 18.55 -16.95
CA SER A 140 10.20 19.72 -17.75
C SER A 140 11.71 19.92 -17.89
N LYS A 141 12.47 19.69 -16.80
CA LYS A 141 13.93 19.82 -16.81
C LYS A 141 14.60 18.70 -17.61
N PHE A 142 14.08 17.49 -17.50
CA PHE A 142 14.54 16.34 -18.25
C PHE A 142 14.31 16.53 -19.76
N ASN A 143 13.12 17.00 -20.15
CA ASN A 143 12.80 17.33 -21.53
C ASN A 143 13.69 18.47 -22.07
N GLY A 144 13.99 19.48 -21.24
CA GLY A 144 14.94 20.53 -21.59
C GLY A 144 16.35 20.00 -21.84
N TRP A 145 16.83 19.11 -20.96
CA TRP A 145 18.11 18.43 -21.13
C TRP A 145 18.13 17.52 -22.36
N GLN A 146 17.04 16.80 -22.67
CA GLN A 146 16.97 15.95 -23.87
C GLN A 146 17.11 16.76 -25.16
N LYS A 147 16.45 17.92 -25.26
CA LYS A 147 16.62 18.83 -26.41
C LYS A 147 18.06 19.31 -26.55
N LEU A 148 18.67 19.70 -25.42
CA LEU A 148 20.08 20.08 -25.40
C LEU A 148 20.96 18.91 -25.87
N LYS A 149 20.71 17.68 -25.40
CA LYS A 149 21.44 16.48 -25.84
C LYS A 149 21.32 16.25 -27.34
N GLU A 150 20.14 16.40 -27.93
CA GLU A 150 19.92 16.26 -29.38
C GLU A 150 20.77 17.25 -30.18
N GLU A 151 20.83 18.51 -29.73
CA GLU A 151 21.66 19.56 -30.35
C GLU A 151 23.18 19.24 -30.29
N PHE A 152 23.62 18.41 -29.35
CA PHE A 152 25.03 18.04 -29.12
C PHE A 152 25.30 16.54 -29.27
N SER A 153 24.43 15.82 -29.98
CA SER A 153 24.34 14.35 -29.99
C SER A 153 25.60 13.63 -30.47
N ASP A 154 26.44 14.28 -31.28
CA ASP A 154 27.73 13.72 -31.73
C ASP A 154 28.77 13.56 -30.59
N PHE A 155 28.58 14.21 -29.43
CA PHE A 155 29.58 14.29 -28.36
C PHE A 155 29.19 13.61 -27.04
N LEU A 156 27.91 13.28 -26.84
CA LEU A 156 27.41 12.79 -25.55
C LEU A 156 26.69 11.45 -25.70
N TYR A 157 27.44 10.37 -25.51
CA TYR A 157 26.88 9.03 -25.37
C TYR A 157 26.34 8.85 -23.94
N ASP A 158 25.02 8.86 -23.79
CA ASP A 158 24.38 8.72 -22.48
C ASP A 158 22.98 8.11 -22.57
N ASP A 159 22.93 6.83 -22.90
CA ASP A 159 21.69 6.03 -22.83
C ASP A 159 21.34 5.63 -21.39
N ASN A 160 22.28 5.79 -20.46
CA ASN A 160 22.12 5.39 -19.07
C ASN A 160 21.19 6.36 -18.31
N LEU A 161 21.34 7.68 -18.45
CA LEU A 161 20.48 8.61 -17.71
C LEU A 161 19.02 8.55 -18.15
N THR A 162 18.78 8.34 -19.45
CA THR A 162 17.41 8.24 -19.99
C THR A 162 16.68 7.00 -19.49
N SER A 163 17.36 5.85 -19.50
CA SER A 163 16.79 4.61 -18.96
C SER A 163 16.52 4.69 -17.46
N ARG A 164 17.46 5.29 -16.70
CA ARG A 164 17.31 5.55 -15.26
C ARG A 164 16.13 6.45 -14.93
N TYR A 165 15.97 7.58 -15.64
CA TYR A 165 14.82 8.46 -15.45
C TYR A 165 13.48 7.75 -15.77
N LYS A 166 13.43 6.98 -16.86
CA LYS A 166 12.25 6.17 -17.18
C LYS A 166 11.92 5.16 -16.08
N SER A 167 12.92 4.49 -15.51
CA SER A 167 12.73 3.59 -14.38
C SER A 167 12.21 4.32 -13.13
N LEU A 168 12.60 5.57 -12.90
CA LEU A 168 12.01 6.38 -11.83
C LEU A 168 10.52 6.68 -12.07
N GLN A 169 10.06 6.77 -13.32
CA GLN A 169 8.64 6.97 -13.61
C GLN A 169 7.79 5.76 -13.17
N ASP A 170 8.38 4.56 -13.08
CA ASP A 170 7.72 3.37 -12.52
C ASP A 170 7.39 3.54 -11.02
N THR A 171 7.91 4.57 -10.34
CA THR A 171 7.51 4.93 -8.96
C THR A 171 6.00 5.16 -8.85
N ALA A 172 5.33 5.60 -9.91
CA ALA A 172 3.88 5.74 -9.92
C ALA A 172 3.18 4.40 -9.63
N GLN A 173 3.68 3.31 -10.22
CA GLN A 173 3.17 1.97 -9.97
C GLN A 173 3.43 1.54 -8.52
N VAL A 174 4.64 1.80 -8.00
CA VAL A 174 5.01 1.50 -6.61
C VAL A 174 4.08 2.21 -5.62
N VAL A 175 3.78 3.49 -5.85
CA VAL A 175 2.83 4.26 -5.03
C VAL A 175 1.42 3.66 -5.11
N GLY A 176 0.97 3.30 -6.32
CA GLY A 176 -0.33 2.66 -6.53
C GLY A 176 -0.49 1.34 -5.77
N ASP A 177 0.53 0.48 -5.82
CA ASP A 177 0.56 -0.80 -5.12
C ASP A 177 0.58 -0.60 -3.59
N MET A 178 1.38 0.35 -3.10
CA MET A 178 1.43 0.68 -1.67
C MET A 178 0.08 1.23 -1.18
N ARG A 179 -0.57 2.11 -1.94
CA ARG A 179 -1.89 2.66 -1.61
C ARG A 179 -2.95 1.57 -1.49
N ARG A 180 -2.99 0.64 -2.45
CA ARG A 180 -3.88 -0.52 -2.40
C ARG A 180 -3.61 -1.38 -1.17
N SER A 181 -2.34 -1.67 -0.90
CA SER A 181 -1.95 -2.51 0.23
C SER A 181 -2.27 -1.88 1.59
N VAL A 182 -2.08 -0.56 1.76
CA VAL A 182 -2.46 0.18 2.97
C VAL A 182 -3.98 0.15 3.19
N SER A 183 -4.76 0.32 2.12
CA SER A 183 -6.23 0.22 2.20
C SER A 183 -6.68 -1.17 2.64
N LEU A 184 -6.09 -2.23 2.09
CA LEU A 184 -6.40 -3.61 2.45
C LEU A 184 -6.02 -3.91 3.91
N GLN A 185 -4.87 -3.40 4.36
CA GLN A 185 -4.46 -3.56 5.76
C GLN A 185 -5.44 -2.89 6.72
N ASN A 186 -5.91 -1.68 6.39
CA ASN A 186 -6.91 -0.99 7.22
C ASN A 186 -8.22 -1.81 7.36
N VAL A 187 -8.69 -2.42 6.25
CA VAL A 187 -9.87 -3.29 6.27
C VAL A 187 -9.63 -4.54 7.10
N PHE A 188 -8.49 -5.20 6.90
CA PHE A 188 -8.11 -6.39 7.66
C PHE A 188 -7.99 -6.10 9.17
N ASP A 189 -7.36 -4.98 9.53
CA ASP A 189 -7.17 -4.57 10.92
C ASP A 189 -8.49 -4.29 11.63
N SER A 190 -9.41 -3.57 10.97
CA SER A 190 -10.76 -3.33 11.50
C SER A 190 -11.51 -4.64 11.70
N HIS A 191 -11.50 -5.51 10.70
CA HIS A 191 -12.20 -6.79 10.73
C HIS A 191 -11.67 -7.70 11.85
N VAL A 192 -10.35 -7.81 12.01
CA VAL A 192 -9.74 -8.60 13.08
C VAL A 192 -10.12 -8.04 14.46
N ALA A 193 -10.11 -6.71 14.64
CA ALA A 193 -10.49 -6.09 15.91
C ALA A 193 -11.97 -6.33 16.26
N GLU A 194 -12.87 -6.19 15.28
CA GLU A 194 -14.30 -6.46 15.43
C GLU A 194 -14.57 -7.94 15.74
N PHE A 195 -13.89 -8.84 15.04
CA PHE A 195 -14.04 -10.28 15.26
C PHE A 195 -13.51 -10.70 16.63
N GLN A 196 -12.35 -10.17 17.05
CA GLN A 196 -11.83 -10.40 18.40
C GLN A 196 -12.84 -9.95 19.45
N SER A 197 -13.34 -8.72 19.35
CA SER A 197 -14.31 -8.20 20.30
C SER A 197 -15.59 -9.05 20.34
N TRP A 198 -16.02 -9.58 19.19
CA TRP A 198 -17.16 -10.49 19.14
C TRP A 198 -16.87 -11.81 19.84
N LEU A 199 -15.68 -12.41 19.65
CA LEU A 199 -15.26 -13.64 20.33
C LEU A 199 -15.18 -13.43 21.85
N ASP A 200 -14.57 -12.34 22.31
CA ASP A 200 -14.48 -12.00 23.73
C ASP A 200 -15.87 -11.89 24.37
N GLN A 201 -16.84 -11.31 23.65
CA GLN A 201 -18.24 -11.25 24.10
C GLN A 201 -18.88 -12.64 24.16
N GLN A 202 -18.58 -13.53 23.21
CA GLN A 202 -19.12 -14.90 23.26
C GLN A 202 -18.50 -15.69 24.41
N GLU A 203 -17.20 -15.55 24.65
CA GLU A 203 -16.52 -16.17 25.78
C GLU A 203 -17.12 -15.71 27.12
N LEU A 204 -17.38 -14.41 27.29
CA LEU A 204 -18.05 -13.88 28.49
C LEU A 204 -19.48 -14.40 28.64
N ARG A 205 -20.25 -14.50 27.54
CA ARG A 205 -21.62 -15.02 27.58
C ARG A 205 -21.65 -16.50 27.95
N ILE A 206 -20.77 -17.31 27.35
CA ILE A 206 -20.62 -18.73 27.66
C ILE A 206 -20.18 -18.89 29.12
N GLY A 207 -19.14 -18.15 29.51
CA GLY A 207 -18.64 -18.12 30.88
C GLY A 207 -19.69 -17.72 31.91
N ALA A 208 -20.59 -16.78 31.60
CA ALA A 208 -21.69 -16.40 32.51
C ALA A 208 -22.70 -17.52 32.73
N VAL A 209 -22.98 -18.33 31.71
CA VAL A 209 -23.86 -19.50 31.86
C VAL A 209 -23.14 -20.64 32.58
N LEU A 210 -21.84 -20.84 32.29
CA LEU A 210 -21.02 -21.88 32.90
C LEU A 210 -20.58 -21.57 34.36
N ASN A 211 -20.36 -20.31 34.73
CA ASN A 211 -19.83 -19.88 36.04
C ASN A 211 -20.90 -19.29 36.97
N LYS A 212 -22.20 -19.31 36.61
CA LYS A 212 -23.24 -19.18 37.64
C LYS A 212 -22.94 -20.30 38.63
N PRO A 213 -22.63 -19.98 39.90
CA PRO A 213 -22.04 -20.94 40.81
C PRO A 213 -22.89 -22.20 40.77
N ASP A 214 -22.21 -23.33 40.60
CA ASP A 214 -22.65 -24.60 41.13
C ASP A 214 -22.80 -24.38 42.65
N ASN A 215 -23.87 -23.69 43.07
CA ASN A 215 -24.44 -23.98 44.36
C ASN A 215 -24.77 -25.44 44.22
N GLU A 216 -23.94 -26.25 44.88
CA GLU A 216 -24.15 -27.64 45.20
C GLU A 216 -25.55 -28.04 44.74
N ILE A 217 -25.66 -28.82 43.65
CA ILE A 217 -26.81 -29.72 43.49
C ILE A 217 -26.61 -30.77 44.60
N CYS A 218 -26.69 -30.29 45.84
CA CYS A 218 -26.94 -31.02 47.03
C CYS A 218 -28.29 -31.63 46.71
N LEU A 219 -28.30 -32.96 46.65
CA LEU A 219 -29.49 -33.81 46.65
C LEU A 219 -30.31 -33.53 47.93
N ARG A 220 -30.79 -32.30 48.12
CA ARG A 220 -31.71 -31.94 49.17
C ARG A 220 -33.10 -32.14 48.60
N PRO A 221 -33.89 -33.02 49.21
CA PRO A 221 -35.28 -33.09 48.86
C PRO A 221 -36.00 -31.87 49.46
N PHE A 222 -37.03 -31.43 48.73
CA PHE A 222 -38.23 -30.73 49.18
C PHE A 222 -38.41 -29.26 48.78
N ALA A 223 -39.58 -29.07 48.13
CA ALA A 223 -40.51 -27.95 48.19
C ALA A 223 -40.21 -26.72 47.31
N ASP A 224 -41.14 -26.49 46.38
CA ASP A 224 -41.49 -25.21 45.73
C ASP A 224 -40.57 -24.62 44.65
N ASP A 225 -39.96 -25.44 43.80
CA ASP A 225 -39.79 -25.24 42.33
C ASP A 225 -39.08 -24.00 41.69
N PRO A 226 -38.14 -23.27 42.33
CA PRO A 226 -37.33 -22.28 41.62
C PRO A 226 -36.27 -22.91 40.70
N ASP A 227 -35.91 -24.19 40.92
CA ASP A 227 -34.78 -24.85 40.26
C ASP A 227 -35.09 -25.30 38.81
N ILE A 228 -36.37 -25.52 38.46
CA ILE A 228 -36.79 -25.92 37.10
C ILE A 228 -36.82 -24.73 36.16
N GLU A 229 -37.46 -23.62 36.58
CA GLU A 229 -37.58 -22.43 35.74
C GLU A 229 -36.19 -21.85 35.40
N GLU A 230 -35.27 -21.87 36.37
CA GLU A 230 -33.86 -21.50 36.14
C GLU A 230 -33.14 -22.46 35.17
N ALA A 231 -33.38 -23.77 35.27
CA ALA A 231 -32.80 -24.76 34.35
C ALA A 231 -33.35 -24.62 32.92
N GLU A 232 -34.64 -24.36 32.76
CA GLU A 232 -35.27 -24.09 31.46
C GLU A 232 -34.73 -22.81 30.81
N GLU A 233 -34.55 -21.74 31.60
CA GLU A 233 -33.98 -20.47 31.14
C GLU A 233 -32.51 -20.66 30.69
N LYS A 234 -31.67 -21.33 31.49
CA LYS A 234 -30.30 -21.67 31.13
C LYS A 234 -30.23 -22.53 29.86
N LEU A 235 -31.09 -23.54 29.74
CA LEU A 235 -31.16 -24.39 28.55
C LEU A 235 -31.52 -23.60 27.29
N LYS A 236 -32.44 -22.64 27.41
CA LYS A 236 -32.83 -21.74 26.31
C LYS A 236 -31.70 -20.79 25.92
N GLU A 237 -30.96 -20.24 26.89
CA GLU A 237 -29.79 -19.40 26.65
C GLU A 237 -28.68 -20.17 25.93
N LEU A 238 -28.35 -21.39 26.38
CA LEU A 238 -27.33 -22.24 25.75
C LEU A 238 -27.68 -22.59 24.29
N LYS A 239 -28.92 -23.02 24.03
CA LYS A 239 -29.41 -23.30 22.67
C LYS A 239 -29.32 -22.07 21.75
N HIS A 240 -29.57 -20.89 22.31
CA HIS A 240 -29.46 -19.64 21.56
C HIS A 240 -28.00 -19.27 21.25
N ILE A 241 -27.09 -19.42 22.21
CA ILE A 241 -25.65 -19.16 22.04
C ILE A 241 -25.07 -20.08 20.95
N GLU A 242 -25.31 -21.39 21.04
CA GLU A 242 -24.81 -22.40 20.10
C GLU A 242 -25.25 -22.10 18.65
N LYS A 243 -26.55 -21.85 18.45
CA LYS A 243 -27.11 -21.54 17.13
C LYS A 243 -26.52 -20.25 16.55
N PHE A 244 -26.41 -19.21 17.37
CA PHE A 244 -25.90 -17.90 16.94
C PHE A 244 -24.40 -17.96 16.61
N PHE A 245 -23.62 -18.68 17.42
CA PHE A 245 -22.19 -18.85 17.22
C PHE A 245 -21.91 -19.55 15.88
N ASN A 246 -22.49 -20.73 15.65
CA ASN A 246 -22.21 -21.54 14.46
C ASN A 246 -22.49 -20.81 13.13
N GLN A 247 -23.54 -19.98 13.08
CA GLN A 247 -23.88 -19.22 11.87
C GLN A 247 -22.92 -18.04 11.64
N THR A 248 -22.51 -17.39 12.72
CA THR A 248 -21.75 -16.13 12.68
C THR A 248 -20.24 -16.38 12.60
N GLU A 249 -19.75 -17.44 13.24
CA GLU A 249 -18.35 -17.90 13.23
C GLU A 249 -17.82 -18.07 11.81
N THR A 250 -18.55 -18.83 10.98
CA THR A 250 -18.15 -19.15 9.62
C THR A 250 -17.96 -17.89 8.77
N TYR A 251 -18.85 -16.92 8.92
CA TYR A 251 -18.76 -15.63 8.22
C TYR A 251 -17.50 -14.85 8.62
N TRP A 252 -17.25 -14.73 9.92
CA TRP A 252 -16.09 -14.00 10.44
C TRP A 252 -14.76 -14.62 10.00
N LEU A 253 -14.64 -15.95 10.10
CA LEU A 253 -13.44 -16.67 9.69
C LEU A 253 -13.20 -16.53 8.19
N MET A 254 -14.22 -16.78 7.36
CA MET A 254 -14.09 -16.69 5.90
C MET A 254 -13.62 -15.30 5.46
N ASN A 255 -14.16 -14.24 6.06
CA ASN A 255 -13.75 -12.87 5.76
C ASN A 255 -12.34 -12.54 6.29
N THR A 256 -11.95 -13.06 7.46
CA THR A 256 -10.58 -12.91 7.98
C THR A 256 -9.57 -13.50 7.01
N HIS A 257 -9.83 -14.73 6.55
CA HIS A 257 -8.99 -15.42 5.57
C HIS A 257 -8.97 -14.70 4.22
N SER A 258 -10.14 -14.26 3.73
CA SER A 258 -10.26 -13.56 2.44
C SER A 258 -9.52 -12.22 2.45
N ASN A 259 -9.77 -11.38 3.45
CA ASN A 259 -9.12 -10.08 3.61
C ASN A 259 -7.61 -10.22 3.83
N GLY A 260 -7.22 -11.17 4.69
CA GLY A 260 -5.81 -11.45 4.96
C GLY A 260 -5.06 -11.94 3.72
N ARG A 261 -5.66 -12.84 2.93
CA ARG A 261 -5.07 -13.32 1.67
C ARG A 261 -4.95 -12.19 0.65
N ALA A 262 -5.98 -11.36 0.48
CA ALA A 262 -5.91 -10.20 -0.40
C ALA A 262 -4.78 -9.23 0.01
N LEU A 263 -4.59 -9.03 1.32
CA LEU A 263 -3.47 -8.23 1.83
C LEU A 263 -2.12 -8.86 1.50
N ILE A 264 -1.93 -10.16 1.78
CA ILE A 264 -0.71 -10.92 1.45
C ILE A 264 -0.37 -10.80 -0.03
N ASP A 265 -1.35 -11.03 -0.91
CA ASP A 265 -1.17 -10.93 -2.36
C ASP A 265 -0.81 -9.51 -2.82
N SER A 266 -1.31 -8.47 -2.15
CA SER A 266 -0.99 -7.07 -2.46
C SER A 266 0.42 -6.65 -2.05
N CYS A 267 1.05 -7.37 -1.12
CA CYS A 267 2.31 -6.96 -0.49
C CYS A 267 3.46 -7.93 -0.77
N ARG A 268 3.54 -8.51 -1.97
CA ARG A 268 4.53 -9.54 -2.36
C ARG A 268 5.99 -9.19 -2.04
N GLN A 269 6.34 -7.90 -2.06
CA GLN A 269 7.70 -7.43 -1.78
C GLN A 269 7.97 -7.13 -0.28
N ASN A 270 6.96 -7.24 0.59
CA ASN A 270 7.06 -7.01 2.03
C ASN A 270 6.81 -8.32 2.80
N ALA A 271 7.84 -9.16 2.88
CA ALA A 271 7.77 -10.46 3.53
C ALA A 271 7.48 -10.39 5.05
N ASN A 272 7.84 -9.28 5.71
CA ASN A 272 7.53 -9.10 7.13
C ASN A 272 6.02 -8.94 7.34
N LEU A 273 5.37 -8.10 6.52
CA LEU A 273 3.92 -7.92 6.62
C LEU A 273 3.15 -9.19 6.28
N GLN A 274 3.60 -9.97 5.29
CA GLN A 274 2.97 -11.25 4.94
C GLN A 274 2.96 -12.18 6.15
N ARG A 275 4.12 -12.38 6.79
CA ARG A 275 4.23 -13.22 7.99
C ARG A 275 3.40 -12.70 9.15
N GLU A 276 3.37 -11.39 9.38
CA GLU A 276 2.54 -10.81 10.43
C GLU A 276 1.04 -11.03 10.16
N THR A 277 0.62 -10.89 8.91
CA THR A 277 -0.76 -11.15 8.48
C THR A 277 -1.13 -12.61 8.67
N GLU A 278 -0.28 -13.55 8.23
CA GLU A 278 -0.45 -15.00 8.43
C GLU A 278 -0.51 -15.37 9.91
N SER A 279 0.35 -14.77 10.74
CA SER A 279 0.35 -14.96 12.18
C SER A 279 -0.97 -14.51 12.81
N ARG A 280 -1.53 -13.39 12.36
CA ARG A 280 -2.81 -12.88 12.87
C ARG A 280 -4.00 -13.70 12.40
N ILE A 281 -4.01 -14.19 11.17
CA ILE A 281 -4.99 -15.18 10.71
C ILE A 281 -4.96 -16.42 11.61
N SER A 282 -3.75 -16.95 11.86
CA SER A 282 -3.56 -18.13 12.71
C SER A 282 -4.00 -17.91 14.17
N ALA A 283 -3.74 -16.71 14.71
CA ALA A 283 -4.19 -16.31 16.04
C ALA A 283 -5.72 -16.29 16.11
N MET A 284 -6.40 -15.72 15.11
CA MET A 284 -7.87 -15.72 15.04
C MET A 284 -8.44 -17.13 14.90
N ASP A 285 -7.84 -17.99 14.07
CA ASP A 285 -8.24 -19.40 13.98
C ASP A 285 -8.12 -20.11 15.34
N SER A 286 -7.05 -19.83 16.09
CA SER A 286 -6.81 -20.42 17.42
C SER A 286 -7.85 -19.94 18.44
N LEU A 287 -8.11 -18.64 18.50
CA LEU A 287 -9.12 -18.06 19.41
C LEU A 287 -10.51 -18.60 19.10
N CYS A 288 -10.84 -18.70 17.81
CA CYS A 288 -12.11 -19.25 17.37
C CYS A 288 -12.30 -20.70 17.84
N LYS A 289 -11.24 -21.53 17.73
CA LYS A 289 -11.25 -22.91 18.26
C LYS A 289 -11.42 -22.96 19.78
N GLN A 290 -10.82 -22.02 20.52
CA GLN A 290 -10.98 -21.95 21.99
C GLN A 290 -12.43 -21.67 22.37
N VAL A 291 -13.05 -20.64 21.77
CA VAL A 291 -14.46 -20.31 22.03
C VAL A 291 -15.40 -21.42 21.56
N LYS A 292 -15.06 -22.10 20.46
CA LYS A 292 -15.79 -23.28 19.99
C LYS A 292 -15.72 -24.44 20.99
N SER A 293 -14.56 -24.71 21.57
CA SER A 293 -14.41 -25.71 22.64
C SER A 293 -15.27 -25.39 23.86
N LEU A 294 -15.37 -24.10 24.24
CA LEU A 294 -16.28 -23.66 25.31
C LEU A 294 -17.76 -23.90 24.94
N THR A 295 -18.09 -23.77 23.66
CA THR A 295 -19.45 -24.05 23.16
C THR A 295 -19.75 -25.56 23.20
N GLU A 296 -18.77 -26.41 22.88
CA GLU A 296 -18.92 -27.88 23.04
C GLU A 296 -19.09 -28.30 24.51
N GLU A 297 -18.41 -27.62 25.45
CA GLU A 297 -18.65 -27.81 26.89
C GLU A 297 -20.08 -27.43 27.30
N THR A 298 -20.64 -26.36 26.71
CA THR A 298 -22.04 -26.02 26.96
C THR A 298 -23.02 -27.08 26.45
N ASP A 299 -22.71 -27.79 25.37
CA ASP A 299 -23.56 -28.89 24.89
C ASP A 299 -23.62 -30.07 25.87
N ALA A 300 -22.50 -30.37 26.55
CA ALA A 300 -22.50 -31.36 27.62
C ALA A 300 -23.42 -30.95 28.78
N ARG A 301 -23.28 -29.69 29.25
CA ARG A 301 -24.12 -29.14 30.34
C ARG A 301 -25.60 -29.04 29.96
N LYS A 302 -25.91 -28.76 28.70
CA LYS A 302 -27.27 -28.81 28.15
C LYS A 302 -27.88 -30.21 28.28
N GLY A 303 -27.09 -31.27 28.04
CA GLY A 303 -27.50 -32.65 28.30
C GLY A 303 -27.84 -32.91 29.77
N ASP A 304 -27.04 -32.37 30.69
CA ASP A 304 -27.29 -32.48 32.14
C ASP A 304 -28.61 -31.80 32.54
N PHE A 305 -28.88 -30.59 32.04
CA PHE A 305 -30.15 -29.89 32.29
C PHE A 305 -31.34 -30.64 31.68
N GLU A 306 -31.22 -31.17 30.47
CA GLU A 306 -32.28 -31.97 29.85
C GLU A 306 -32.60 -33.24 30.66
N LEU A 307 -31.57 -33.92 31.17
CA LEU A 307 -31.74 -35.08 32.06
C LEU A 307 -32.41 -34.69 33.40
N LEU A 308 -32.00 -33.58 34.00
CA LEU A 308 -32.59 -33.09 35.26
C LEU A 308 -34.08 -32.80 35.08
N LEU A 309 -34.46 -32.12 34.00
CA LEU A 309 -35.86 -31.84 33.66
C LEU A 309 -36.66 -33.15 33.44
N GLN A 310 -36.10 -34.13 32.72
CA GLN A 310 -36.75 -35.43 32.50
C GLN A 310 -36.97 -36.21 33.81
N LEU A 311 -35.96 -36.23 34.70
CA LEU A 311 -36.06 -36.89 36.00
C LEU A 311 -37.14 -36.26 36.87
N GLU A 312 -37.23 -34.94 36.87
CA GLU A 312 -38.20 -34.20 37.68
C GLU A 312 -39.64 -34.38 37.15
N ILE A 313 -39.83 -34.33 35.83
CA ILE A 313 -41.10 -34.71 35.20
C ILE A 313 -41.50 -36.14 35.59
N GLY A 314 -40.55 -37.08 35.54
CA GLY A 314 -40.77 -38.47 35.94
C GLY A 314 -41.22 -38.61 37.40
N LYS A 315 -40.59 -37.89 38.33
CA LYS A 315 -40.98 -37.88 39.75
C LYS A 315 -42.38 -37.32 39.97
N ARG A 316 -42.74 -36.22 39.30
CA ARG A 316 -44.09 -35.63 39.40
C ARG A 316 -45.17 -36.55 38.87
N LEU A 317 -44.90 -37.24 37.77
CA LEU A 317 -45.79 -38.25 37.23
C LEU A 317 -45.98 -39.40 38.23
N ALA A 318 -44.90 -39.90 38.82
CA ALA A 318 -44.97 -40.95 39.85
C ALA A 318 -45.75 -40.52 41.10
N GLN A 319 -45.53 -39.29 41.59
CA GLN A 319 -46.30 -38.72 42.71
C GLN A 319 -47.78 -38.58 42.36
N SER A 320 -48.10 -38.11 41.16
CA SER A 320 -49.48 -38.01 40.67
C SER A 320 -50.14 -39.38 40.58
N ASP A 321 -49.43 -40.40 40.10
CA ASP A 321 -49.91 -41.77 40.02
C ASP A 321 -50.17 -42.38 41.40
N GLU A 322 -49.29 -42.12 42.37
CA GLU A 322 -49.46 -42.54 43.76
C GLU A 322 -50.69 -41.86 44.41
N LEU A 323 -50.84 -40.55 44.21
CA LEU A 323 -51.98 -39.78 44.68
C LEU A 323 -53.29 -40.29 44.06
N ASN A 324 -53.27 -40.59 42.77
CA ASN A 324 -54.39 -41.22 42.05
C ASN A 324 -54.71 -42.62 42.57
N ALA A 325 -53.71 -43.43 42.89
CA ALA A 325 -53.90 -44.77 43.46
C ALA A 325 -54.57 -44.68 44.84
N VAL A 326 -54.08 -43.79 45.71
CA VAL A 326 -54.69 -43.51 47.03
C VAL A 326 -56.13 -43.03 46.88
N LEU A 327 -56.40 -42.13 45.92
CA LEU A 327 -57.75 -41.63 45.65
C LEU A 327 -58.68 -42.76 45.23
N ARG A 328 -58.23 -43.63 44.30
CA ARG A 328 -58.98 -44.80 43.83
C ARG A 328 -59.31 -45.75 44.98
N GLU A 329 -58.35 -46.03 45.85
CA GLU A 329 -58.56 -46.90 47.02
C GLU A 329 -59.59 -46.29 47.98
N ARG A 330 -59.50 -44.99 48.24
CA ARG A 330 -60.44 -44.27 49.12
C ARG A 330 -61.87 -44.30 48.58
N ILE A 331 -62.05 -44.10 47.28
CA ILE A 331 -63.35 -44.23 46.59
C ILE A 331 -63.91 -45.66 46.75
N LEU A 332 -63.05 -46.68 46.58
CA LEU A 332 -63.44 -48.08 46.73
C LEU A 332 -63.90 -48.42 48.15
N GLN A 333 -63.20 -47.90 49.17
CA GLN A 333 -63.58 -48.07 50.57
C GLN A 333 -64.91 -47.37 50.89
N GLN A 334 -65.11 -46.14 50.39
CA GLN A 334 -66.39 -45.45 50.54
C GLN A 334 -67.55 -46.22 49.88
N LYS A 335 -67.34 -46.74 48.66
CA LYS A 335 -68.35 -47.55 47.96
C LYS A 335 -68.73 -48.79 48.78
N LYS A 336 -67.76 -49.52 49.32
CA LYS A 336 -68.02 -50.68 50.22
C LYS A 336 -68.80 -50.27 51.48
N GLY A 337 -68.46 -49.11 52.07
CA GLY A 337 -69.18 -48.56 53.22
C GLY A 337 -70.65 -48.26 52.90
N ILE A 338 -70.91 -47.64 51.75
CA ILE A 338 -72.26 -47.35 51.25
C ILE A 338 -73.04 -48.64 50.98
N GLU A 339 -72.45 -49.62 50.32
CA GLU A 339 -73.08 -50.93 50.05
C GLU A 339 -73.47 -51.64 51.36
N LYS A 340 -72.61 -51.59 52.37
CA LYS A 340 -72.90 -52.17 53.69
C LYS A 340 -74.07 -51.46 54.40
N LEU A 341 -74.13 -50.13 54.32
CA LEU A 341 -75.25 -49.35 54.85
C LEU A 341 -76.55 -49.68 54.10
N TYR A 342 -76.49 -49.76 52.77
CA TYR A 342 -77.63 -50.13 51.93
C TYR A 342 -78.15 -51.53 52.27
N GLY A 343 -77.26 -52.52 52.45
CA GLY A 343 -77.63 -53.86 52.88
C GLY A 343 -78.31 -53.89 54.25
N LYS A 344 -77.81 -53.14 55.23
CA LYS A 344 -78.47 -53.00 56.55
C LYS A 344 -79.86 -52.38 56.45
N LEU A 345 -79.99 -51.30 55.67
CA LEU A 345 -81.26 -50.63 55.41
C LEU A 345 -82.27 -51.57 54.74
N LYS A 346 -81.83 -52.36 53.76
CA LYS A 346 -82.65 -53.35 53.07
C LYS A 346 -83.18 -54.43 54.04
N VAL A 347 -82.30 -55.01 54.88
CA VAL A 347 -82.72 -55.99 55.89
C VAL A 347 -83.71 -55.37 56.89
N GLN A 348 -83.47 -54.14 57.35
CA GLN A 348 -84.40 -53.44 58.25
C GLN A 348 -85.76 -53.18 57.60
N LEU A 349 -85.79 -52.81 56.32
CA LEU A 349 -87.02 -52.62 55.55
C LEU A 349 -87.77 -53.94 55.34
N GLU A 350 -87.06 -55.03 55.06
CA GLU A 350 -87.65 -56.37 54.88
C GLU A 350 -88.17 -56.94 56.21
N SER A 351 -87.55 -56.61 57.36
CA SER A 351 -88.01 -57.03 58.69
C SER A 351 -89.24 -56.28 59.24
N LYS A 352 -89.71 -55.25 58.52
CA LYS A 352 -90.89 -54.44 58.86
C LYS A 352 -92.11 -54.69 57.96
N LYS A 353 -91.99 -55.65 57.04
CA LYS A 353 -93.14 -56.30 56.38
C LYS A 353 -93.47 -57.57 57.13
#